data_AF-A0A8J7IF37-F1
#
_entry.id   AF-A0A8J7IF37-F1
#
_cell.length_a   1.000
_cell.length_b   1.000
_cell.length_c   1.000
_cell.angle_alpha   90.00
_cell.angle_beta   90.00
_cell.angle_gamma   90.00
#
_symmetry.space_group_name_H-M   'P 1'
#
loop_
_entity.id
_entity.type
_entity.pdbx_description
1 polymer ?
#
loop_
_entity_poly.entity_id
_entity_poly.type
_entity_poly.pdbx_seq_one_letter_code
_entity_poly.pdbx_strand_id
1 'polypeptide(L)'
;LTYLHRTQPDSPAIEILNPLELKILKAKSPKLPKVLTVSWAVEAVARLGGYLEHRSKTPIGIQVLWRGWLKLHDLCEGWQLAKQT
;
A
#
# COMPACT_ATOMS: atom_id res chain seq x y z
N LEU A 1 0.70 -0.60 11.35
CA LEU A 1 -0.19 -0.62 10.16
C LEU A 1 -1.62 -1.01 10.50
N THR A 2 -1.86 -2.22 11.01
CA THR A 2 -3.21 -2.71 11.37
C THR A 2 -3.88 -1.90 12.48
N TYR A 3 -3.11 -1.32 13.40
CA TYR A 3 -3.62 -0.39 14.42
C TYR A 3 -4.15 0.91 13.78
N LEU A 4 -3.31 1.66 13.07
CA LEU A 4 -3.69 2.90 12.39
C LEU A 4 -4.84 2.69 11.39
N HIS A 5 -4.85 1.57 10.67
CA HIS A 5 -5.96 1.20 9.80
C HIS A 5 -7.32 1.12 10.52
N ARG A 6 -7.32 0.76 11.82
CA ARG A 6 -8.54 0.64 12.65
C ARG A 6 -8.86 1.92 13.40
N THR A 7 -7.86 2.65 13.85
CA THR A 7 -8.04 3.82 14.73
C THR A 7 -8.09 5.14 13.97
N GLN A 8 -7.39 5.22 12.84
CA GLN A 8 -7.20 6.44 12.05
C GLN A 8 -7.22 6.13 10.53
N PRO A 9 -8.29 5.51 10.00
CA PRO A 9 -8.36 5.11 8.59
C PRO A 9 -8.30 6.29 7.62
N ASP A 10 -8.79 7.45 8.03
CA ASP A 10 -8.89 8.67 7.21
C ASP A 10 -7.65 9.57 7.31
N SER A 11 -6.69 9.23 8.18
CA SER A 11 -5.41 9.96 8.27
C SER A 11 -4.66 9.93 6.93
N PRO A 12 -3.82 10.93 6.63
CA PRO A 12 -3.02 10.94 5.41
C PRO A 12 -2.13 9.70 5.26
N ALA A 13 -2.10 9.12 4.05
CA ALA A 13 -1.30 7.93 3.73
C ALA A 13 0.21 8.10 4.05
N ILE A 14 0.70 9.34 4.07
CA ILE A 14 2.09 9.70 4.40
C ILE A 14 2.48 9.36 5.85
N GLU A 15 1.52 9.14 6.74
CA GLU A 15 1.82 8.70 8.12
C GLU A 15 2.40 7.28 8.16
N ILE A 16 2.16 6.46 7.12
CA ILE A 16 2.61 5.07 7.05
C ILE A 16 3.46 4.75 5.82
N LEU A 17 3.61 5.69 4.88
CA LEU A 17 4.36 5.51 3.64
C LEU A 17 5.34 6.65 3.46
N ASN A 18 6.56 6.31 3.05
CA ASN A 18 7.51 7.31 2.58
C ASN A 18 7.14 7.81 1.16
N PRO A 19 7.75 8.91 0.67
CA PRO A 19 7.39 9.49 -0.63
C PRO A 19 7.58 8.54 -1.83
N LEU A 20 8.60 7.66 -1.78
CA LEU A 20 8.86 6.71 -2.86
C LEU A 20 7.81 5.60 -2.87
N GLU A 21 7.53 5.00 -1.72
CA GLU A 21 6.49 3.99 -1.55
C GLU A 21 5.13 4.51 -2.01
N LEU A 22 4.78 5.74 -1.61
CA LEU A 22 3.55 6.40 -2.04
C LEU A 22 3.52 6.59 -3.57
N LYS A 23 4.65 6.97 -4.17
CA LYS A 23 4.76 7.12 -5.64
C LYS A 23 4.57 5.78 -6.36
N ILE A 24 5.20 4.71 -5.86
CA ILE A 24 5.08 3.38 -6.44
C ILE A 24 3.64 2.85 -6.30
N LEU A 25 3.02 2.98 -5.12
CA LEU A 25 1.63 2.56 -4.92
C LEU A 25 0.66 3.35 -5.80
N LYS A 26 0.89 4.66 -5.99
CA LYS A 26 0.10 5.45 -6.95
C LYS A 26 0.20 4.89 -8.36
N ALA A 27 1.40 4.59 -8.82
CA ALA A 27 1.63 4.04 -10.16
C ALA A 27 1.05 2.63 -10.35
N LYS A 28 0.99 1.81 -9.28
CA LYS A 28 0.41 0.46 -9.31
C LYS A 28 -1.11 0.44 -9.16
N SER A 29 -1.73 1.53 -8.71
CA SER A 29 -3.16 1.61 -8.47
C SER A 29 -3.89 2.03 -9.76
N PRO A 30 -4.75 1.20 -10.36
CA PRO A 30 -5.45 1.54 -11.61
C PRO A 30 -6.47 2.67 -11.42
N LYS A 31 -6.98 2.85 -10.21
CA LYS A 31 -7.90 3.93 -9.83
C LYS A 31 -7.40 4.56 -8.54
N LEU A 32 -7.22 5.87 -8.56
CA LEU A 32 -6.79 6.63 -7.39
C LEU A 32 -8.00 7.31 -6.73
N PRO A 33 -8.13 7.22 -5.39
CA PRO A 33 -9.12 8.02 -4.69
C PRO A 33 -8.71 9.49 -4.69
N LYS A 34 -9.68 10.38 -4.44
CA LYS A 34 -9.45 11.84 -4.35
C LYS A 34 -8.51 12.19 -3.20
N VAL A 35 -8.59 11.45 -2.09
CA VAL A 35 -7.75 11.61 -0.90
C VAL A 35 -7.03 10.30 -0.64
N LEU A 36 -5.73 10.38 -0.40
CA LEU A 36 -4.89 9.23 -0.13
C LEU A 36 -4.79 9.06 1.39
N THR A 37 -5.54 8.10 1.90
CA THR A 37 -5.66 7.85 3.34
C THR A 37 -4.86 6.62 3.76
N VAL A 38 -4.71 6.42 5.07
CA VAL A 38 -4.17 5.20 5.68
C VAL A 38 -4.96 3.98 5.20
N SER A 39 -6.30 4.06 5.12
CA SER A 39 -7.14 2.98 4.60
C SER A 39 -6.78 2.60 3.17
N TRP A 40 -6.71 3.58 2.27
CA TRP A 40 -6.29 3.32 0.89
C TRP A 40 -4.89 2.71 0.81
N ALA A 41 -3.94 3.24 1.58
CA ALA A 41 -2.56 2.75 1.60
C ALA A 41 -2.47 1.29 2.08
N VAL A 42 -3.16 0.95 3.17
CA VAL A 42 -3.21 -0.42 3.71
C VAL A 42 -3.83 -1.38 2.70
N GLU A 43 -4.93 -1.00 2.05
CA GLU A 43 -5.57 -1.82 1.02
C GLU A 43 -4.68 -1.98 -0.21
N ALA A 44 -4.03 -0.91 -0.67
CA ALA A 44 -3.14 -0.95 -1.83
C ALA A 44 -1.95 -1.88 -1.58
N VAL A 45 -1.35 -1.82 -0.39
CA VAL A 45 -0.31 -2.77 0.03
C VAL A 45 -0.86 -4.19 0.10
N ALA A 46 -2.05 -4.39 0.68
CA ALA A 46 -2.67 -5.71 0.76
C ALA A 46 -2.91 -6.33 -0.62
N ARG A 47 -3.31 -5.52 -1.62
CA ARG A 47 -3.49 -5.98 -3.01
C ARG A 47 -2.18 -6.47 -3.62
N LEU A 48 -1.05 -5.81 -3.34
CA LEU A 48 0.27 -6.33 -3.74
C LEU A 48 0.58 -7.70 -3.11
N GLY A 49 0.06 -7.94 -1.91
CA GLY A 49 0.18 -9.20 -1.18
C GLY A 49 -0.83 -10.28 -1.58
N GLY A 50 -1.70 -10.02 -2.57
CA GLY A 50 -2.71 -10.97 -3.06
C GLY A 50 -4.11 -10.80 -2.45
N TYR A 51 -4.39 -9.68 -1.78
CA TYR A 51 -5.76 -9.37 -1.35
C TYR A 51 -6.65 -9.04 -2.56
N LEU A 52 -7.78 -9.73 -2.69
CA LEU A 52 -8.69 -9.61 -3.84
C LEU A 52 -9.85 -8.67 -3.54
N GLU A 53 -10.30 -7.90 -4.54
CA GLU A 53 -11.35 -6.88 -4.37
C GLU A 53 -12.70 -7.45 -3.90
N HIS A 54 -13.06 -8.69 -4.31
CA HIS A 54 -14.29 -9.35 -3.85
C HIS A 54 -14.26 -9.69 -2.35
N ARG A 55 -13.10 -9.62 -1.70
CA ARG A 55 -12.91 -9.85 -0.28
C ARG A 55 -12.91 -8.56 0.54
N SER A 56 -13.24 -7.41 -0.03
CA SER A 56 -13.18 -6.08 0.63
C SER A 56 -13.87 -5.97 1.99
N LYS A 57 -14.84 -6.85 2.29
CA LYS A 57 -15.52 -6.91 3.60
C LYS A 57 -14.84 -7.82 4.64
N THR A 58 -13.77 -8.52 4.26
CA THR A 58 -13.02 -9.41 5.17
C THR A 58 -11.80 -8.70 5.73
N PRO A 59 -11.47 -8.92 7.02
CA PRO A 59 -10.26 -8.37 7.61
C PRO A 59 -9.01 -8.76 6.81
N ILE A 60 -8.13 -7.79 6.56
CA ILE A 60 -6.86 -8.04 5.89
C ILE A 60 -5.94 -8.80 6.85
N GLY A 61 -5.53 -10.00 6.45
CA GLY A 61 -4.62 -10.84 7.25
C GLY A 61 -3.21 -10.28 7.30
N ILE A 62 -2.52 -10.47 8.44
CA ILE A 62 -1.17 -9.95 8.66
C ILE A 62 -0.14 -10.51 7.66
N GLN A 63 -0.27 -11.78 7.26
CA GLN A 63 0.61 -12.41 6.26
C GLN A 63 0.45 -11.77 4.88
N VAL A 64 -0.77 -11.37 4.50
CA VAL A 64 -1.04 -10.67 3.24
C VAL A 64 -0.38 -9.30 3.24
N LEU A 65 -0.49 -8.57 4.35
CA LEU A 65 0.20 -7.28 4.51
C LEU A 65 1.72 -7.44 4.42
N TRP A 66 2.29 -8.44 5.09
CA TRP A 66 3.73 -8.70 5.02
C TRP A 66 4.21 -8.98 3.59
N ARG A 67 3.51 -9.85 2.84
CA ARG A 67 3.84 -10.11 1.43
C ARG A 67 3.72 -8.85 0.58
N GLY A 68 2.69 -8.04 0.83
CA GLY A 68 2.47 -6.78 0.13
C GLY A 68 3.60 -5.77 0.37
N TRP A 69 4.06 -5.66 1.62
CA TRP A 69 5.17 -4.79 2.00
C TRP A 69 6.49 -5.24 1.38
N LEU A 70 6.81 -6.53 1.42
CA LEU A 70 8.00 -7.06 0.75
C LEU A 70 7.94 -6.75 -0.75
N LYS A 71 6.79 -6.97 -1.39
CA LYS A 71 6.62 -6.66 -2.80
C LYS A 71 6.76 -5.18 -3.12
N LEU A 72 6.28 -4.30 -2.25
CA LEU A 72 6.45 -2.85 -2.39
C LEU A 72 7.92 -2.45 -2.28
N HIS A 73 8.67 -3.08 -1.38
CA HIS A 73 10.11 -2.86 -1.23
C HIS A 73 10.87 -3.24 -2.50
N ASP A 74 10.64 -4.43 -3.06
CA ASP A 74 11.26 -4.88 -4.32
C ASP A 74 10.98 -3.89 -5.47
N LEU A 75 9.76 -3.35 -5.55
CA LEU A 75 9.38 -2.37 -6.56
C LEU A 75 10.09 -1.03 -6.37
N CYS A 76 10.30 -0.61 -5.12
CA CYS A 76 11.06 0.60 -4.81
C CYS A 76 12.54 0.43 -5.18
N GLU A 77 13.14 -0.70 -4.85
CA GLU A 77 14.51 -1.05 -5.21
C GLU A 77 14.67 -1.05 -6.74
N GLY A 78 13.81 -1.77 -7.46
CA GLY A 78 13.83 -1.80 -8.93
C GLY A 78 13.67 -0.42 -9.57
N TRP A 79 12.81 0.44 -9.00
CA TRP A 79 12.65 1.82 -9.44
C TRP A 79 13.93 2.64 -9.23
N GLN A 80 14.60 2.49 -8.09
CA GLN A 80 15.84 3.20 -7.79
C GLN A 80 16.97 2.77 -8.70
N LEU A 81 17.13 1.46 -8.92
CA LEU A 81 18.13 0.90 -9.84
C LEU A 81 17.93 1.39 -11.28
N ALA A 82 16.68 1.37 -11.77
CA ALA A 82 16.35 1.85 -13.11
C ALA A 82 16.63 3.35 -13.30
N LYS A 83 16.56 4.15 -12.23
CA LYS A 83 16.87 5.59 -12.29
C LYS A 83 18.38 5.89 -12.32
N GLN A 84 19.20 4.96 -11.85
CA GLN A 84 20.67 5.10 -11.81
C GLN A 84 21.34 4.72 -13.15
N THR A 85 20.58 4.12 -14.08
CA THR A 85 21.03 3.77 -15.43
C THR A 85 20.57 4.83 -16.42
#